data_AF-A0A7V6YR27-F1
#
_entry.id   AF-A0A7V6YR27-F1
#
_cell.length_a   1.000
_cell.length_b   1.000
_cell.length_c   1.000
_cell.angle_alpha   90.00
_cell.angle_beta   90.00
_cell.angle_gamma   90.00
#
_symmetry.space_group_name_H-M   'P 1'
#
loop_
_entity.id
_entity.type
_entity.pdbx_description
1 polymer ?
#
loop_
_entity_poly.entity_id
_entity_poly.type
_entity_poly.pdbx_seq_one_letter_code
_entity_poly.pdbx_strand_id
1 'polypeptide(L)' 'MTKGQSRQSDNNSGSMPQTPKYAKTTADGRDIEFSQELADADDIQAQARSNAADKRAK' A
#
# COMPACT_ATOMS: atom_id res chain seq x y z
N MET A 1 -8.07 26.54 -22.37
CA MET A 1 -7.47 26.58 -21.01
C MET A 1 -6.93 25.20 -20.71
N THR A 2 -5.62 25.02 -20.82
CA THR A 2 -4.92 23.73 -20.70
C THR A 2 -4.90 23.27 -19.24
N LYS A 3 -5.47 22.09 -18.96
CA LYS A 3 -5.41 21.45 -17.64
C LYS A 3 -4.04 20.80 -17.45
N GLY A 4 -3.04 21.62 -17.14
CA GLY A 4 -1.77 21.17 -16.59
C GLY A 4 -1.90 21.11 -15.07
N GLN A 5 -2.19 19.93 -14.53
CA GLN A 5 -1.98 19.67 -13.10
C GLN A 5 -0.94 18.56 -13.00
N SER A 6 0.26 19.00 -12.69
CA SER A 6 1.42 18.18 -12.33
C SER A 6 1.02 17.19 -11.26
N ARG A 7 1.38 15.93 -11.50
CA ARG A 7 1.33 14.86 -10.51
C ARG A 7 2.44 15.11 -9.49
N GLN A 8 2.18 15.97 -8.52
CA GLN A 8 2.89 15.92 -7.24
C GLN A 8 2.10 14.94 -6.38
N SER A 9 2.53 13.67 -6.38
CA SER A 9 2.11 12.73 -5.36
C SER A 9 2.70 13.24 -4.05
N ASP A 10 1.91 14.02 -3.32
CA ASP A 10 2.27 14.47 -1.98
C ASP A 10 2.51 13.23 -1.13
N ASN A 11 3.78 12.95 -0.85
CA ASN A 11 4.24 11.89 0.05
C ASN A 11 3.91 12.25 1.50
N ASN A 12 2.65 12.56 1.77
CA ASN A 12 2.15 12.88 3.09
C ASN A 12 1.32 11.70 3.61
N SER A 13 2.00 10.58 3.83
CA SER A 13 1.42 9.38 4.45
C SER A 13 0.81 9.68 5.83
N GLY A 14 1.19 10.79 6.48
CA GLY A 14 0.61 11.26 7.73
C GLY A 14 -0.69 12.09 7.58
N SER A 15 -0.93 12.70 6.42
CA SER A 15 -2.12 13.52 6.17
C SER A 15 -3.11 12.79 5.28
N MET A 16 -3.74 11.78 5.85
CA MET A 16 -4.99 11.25 5.28
C MET A 16 -6.17 11.97 5.95
N PRO A 17 -6.74 13.03 5.34
CA PRO A 17 -7.76 13.86 5.97
C PRO A 17 -9.13 13.16 6.07
N GLN A 18 -9.38 12.20 5.18
CA GLN A 18 -10.61 11.40 5.17
C GLN A 18 -10.55 10.20 6.12
N THR A 19 -9.37 9.87 6.63
CA THR A 19 -9.16 8.68 7.44
C THR A 19 -9.27 9.05 8.92
N PRO A 20 -10.16 8.38 9.69
CA PRO A 20 -10.32 8.69 11.10
C PRO A 20 -9.03 8.44 11.87
N LYS A 21 -8.80 9.20 12.95
CA LYS A 21 -7.50 9.30 13.64
C LYS A 21 -6.92 7.95 14.10
N TYR A 22 -7.78 6.99 14.44
CA TYR A 22 -7.38 5.63 14.86
C TYR A 22 -6.97 4.71 13.70
N ALA A 23 -7.44 5.00 12.48
CA ALA A 23 -7.15 4.23 11.27
C ALA A 23 -6.11 4.94 10.38
N LYS A 24 -5.63 6.11 10.79
CA LYS A 24 -4.41 6.68 10.21
C LYS A 24 -3.33 5.66 10.51
N THR A 25 -2.61 5.23 9.47
CA THR A 25 -1.47 4.32 9.59
C THR A 25 -0.61 4.83 10.72
N THR A 26 -0.63 4.12 11.83
CA THR A 26 0.08 4.49 13.05
C THR A 26 1.55 4.63 12.71
N ALA A 27 2.21 5.62 13.31
CA ALA A 27 3.65 5.83 13.18
C ALA A 27 4.49 4.61 13.60
N ASP A 28 3.87 3.60 14.21
CA ASP A 28 4.49 2.38 14.73
C ASP A 28 4.59 1.25 13.69
N GLY A 29 4.43 1.52 12.39
CA GLY A 29 4.64 0.55 11.32
C GLY A 29 5.99 -0.13 11.49
N ARG A 30 6.00 -1.33 12.08
CA ARG A 30 7.22 -2.09 12.29
C ARG A 30 7.59 -2.70 10.96
N ASP A 31 8.74 -2.30 10.43
CA ASP A 31 9.34 -2.97 9.29
C ASP A 31 9.80 -4.35 9.77
N ILE A 32 8.96 -5.36 9.52
CA ILE A 32 9.24 -6.76 9.81
C ILE A 32 9.44 -7.46 8.47
N GLU A 33 10.52 -8.23 8.36
CA GLU A 33 10.81 -8.99 7.16
C GLU A 33 9.78 -10.10 6.94
N PHE A 34 9.37 -10.27 5.67
CA PHE A 34 8.47 -11.36 5.30
C PHE A 34 9.16 -12.72 5.50
N SER A 35 8.47 -13.63 6.19
CA SER A 35 8.88 -15.04 6.34
C SER A 35 7.83 -15.94 5.73
N GLN A 36 8.23 -16.74 4.73
CA GLN A 36 7.31 -17.65 4.04
C GLN A 36 6.81 -18.79 4.93
N GLU A 37 7.60 -19.23 5.91
CA GLU A 37 7.22 -20.31 6.82
C GLU A 37 6.19 -19.89 7.86
N LEU A 38 6.12 -18.57 8.15
CA LEU A 38 5.15 -17.97 9.06
C LEU A 38 3.92 -17.42 8.33
N ALA A 39 3.97 -17.38 7.00
CA ALA A 39 2.88 -16.88 6.17
C ALA A 39 1.67 -17.80 6.29
N ASP A 40 0.51 -17.22 6.53
CA ASP A 40 -0.74 -17.96 6.53
C ASP A 40 -1.28 -18.16 5.10
N ALA A 41 -2.43 -18.81 4.99
CA ALA A 41 -3.04 -19.07 3.69
C ALA A 41 -3.45 -17.78 2.96
N ASP A 42 -3.80 -16.73 3.70
CA ASP A 42 -4.26 -15.46 3.14
C ASP A 42 -3.06 -14.66 2.61
N ASP A 43 -1.93 -14.68 3.31
CA ASP A 43 -0.66 -14.10 2.87
C ASP A 43 -0.21 -14.68 1.53
N ILE A 44 -0.25 -16.02 1.40
CA ILE A 44 0.12 -16.72 0.15
C ILE A 44 -0.83 -16.33 -0.99
N GLN A 45 -2.14 -16.27 -0.73
CA GLN A 45 -3.11 -15.84 -1.73
C GLN A 45 -2.91 -14.38 -2.14
N ALA A 46 -2.59 -13.50 -1.21
CA ALA A 46 -2.31 -12.10 -1.48
C ALA A 46 -1.12 -11.94 -2.42
N GLN A 47 -0.03 -12.67 -2.18
CA GLN A 47 1.13 -12.68 -3.08
C GLN A 47 0.78 -13.19 -4.48
N ALA A 48 0.02 -14.28 -4.57
CA ALA A 48 -0.43 -14.81 -5.86
C ALA A 48 -1.28 -13.80 -6.64
N ARG A 49 -2.18 -13.07 -5.94
CA ARG A 49 -3.00 -12.00 -6.54
C ARG A 49 -2.15 -10.82 -7.01
N SER A 50 -1.17 -10.39 -6.21
CA SER A 50 -0.24 -9.31 -6.58
C SER A 50 0.53 -9.66 -7.86
N ASN A 51 1.17 -10.83 -7.88
CA ASN A 51 1.91 -11.32 -9.04
C ASN A 51 1.04 -11.40 -10.31
N ALA A 52 -0.24 -11.78 -10.17
CA ALA A 52 -1.17 -11.80 -11.30
C ALA A 52 -1.54 -10.39 -11.78
N ALA A 53 -1.67 -9.42 -10.88
CA ALA A 53 -1.92 -8.03 -11.24
C ALA A 53 -0.73 -7.40 -11.98
N ASP A 54 0.49 -7.64 -11.50
CA ASP A 54 1.72 -7.13 -12.13
C ASP A 54 1.88 -7.65 -13.56
N LYS A 55 1.54 -8.91 -13.80
CA LYS A 55 1.51 -9.50 -15.14
C LYS A 55 0.49 -8.86 -16.07
N ARG A 56 -0.63 -8.36 -15.55
CA ARG A 56 -1.66 -7.66 -16.33
C ARG A 56 -1.29 -6.20 -16.62
N ALA A 57 -0.52 -5.59 -15.72
CA ALA A 57 -0.06 -4.21 -15.85
C ALA A 57 1.12 -4.06 -16.82
N LYS A 58 1.75 -5.18 -17.21
CA LYS A 58 2.84 -5.25 -18.19
C LYS A 58 2.30 -5.49 -19.60
#